data_AF-A0A7W8VV61-F1
#
_entry.id   AF-A0A7W8VV61-F1
#
_cell.length_a   1.000
_cell.length_b   1.000
_cell.length_c   1.000
_cell.angle_alpha   90.00
_cell.angle_beta   90.00
_cell.angle_gamma   90.00
#
_symmetry.space_group_name_H-M   'P 1'
#
loop_
_entity.id
_entity.type
_entity.pdbx_description
1 polymer ?
#
loop_
_entity_poly.entity_id
_entity_poly.type
_entity_poly.pdbx_seq_one_letter_code
_entity_poly.pdbx_strand_id
1 'polypeptide(L)'
;MRQAFNIALVLLLGYLMADRALMRAQAGEVGTITCHEGAALVKSDALKKGFGDAGASAQSESFLSSCLVTGRGQVGNLIARD
;
A
#
# COMPACT_ATOMS: atom_id res chain seq x y z
N MET A 1 -19.13 29.28 30.95
CA MET A 1 -18.09 29.75 30.01
C MET A 1 -16.96 28.73 29.84
N ARG A 2 -16.15 28.42 30.87
CA ARG A 2 -15.02 27.46 30.77
C ARG A 2 -15.40 26.05 30.29
N GLN A 3 -16.53 25.52 30.74
CA GLN A 3 -16.93 24.15 30.42
C GLN A 3 -17.33 23.98 28.94
N ALA A 4 -18.07 24.94 28.39
CA ALA A 4 -18.42 24.94 26.96
C ALA A 4 -17.18 25.07 26.07
N PHE A 5 -16.20 25.89 26.49
CA PHE A 5 -14.93 26.04 25.78
C PHE A 5 -14.12 24.74 25.75
N ASN A 6 -14.03 24.03 26.87
CA ASN A 6 -13.32 22.75 26.95
C ASN A 6 -13.98 21.68 26.07
N ILE A 7 -15.32 21.62 26.05
CA ILE A 7 -16.05 20.67 25.21
C ILE A 7 -15.80 20.96 23.72
N ALA A 8 -15.86 22.23 23.32
CA ALA A 8 -15.55 22.63 21.95
C ALA A 8 -14.10 22.28 21.56
N LEU A 9 -13.15 22.45 22.48
CA LEU A 9 -11.74 22.06 22.29
C LEU A 9 -11.58 20.56 22.08
N VAL A 10 -12.24 19.73 22.90
CA VAL A 10 -12.16 18.26 22.76
C VAL A 10 -12.78 17.80 21.45
N LEU A 11 -13.92 18.36 21.06
CA LEU A 11 -14.55 18.05 19.76
C LEU A 11 -13.67 18.48 18.58
N LEU A 12 -13.07 19.67 18.65
CA LEU A 12 -12.18 20.18 17.62
C LEU A 12 -10.91 19.34 17.50
N LEU A 13 -10.33 18.92 18.63
CA LEU A 13 -9.18 18.02 18.65
C LEU A 13 -9.56 16.64 18.09
N GLY A 14 -10.70 16.07 18.48
CA GLY A 14 -11.19 14.80 17.94
C GLY A 14 -11.40 14.86 16.43
N TYR A 15 -12.02 15.95 15.94
CA TYR A 15 -12.22 16.20 14.51
C TYR A 15 -10.89 16.32 13.75
N LEU A 16 -9.94 17.10 14.27
CA LEU A 16 -8.61 17.25 13.65
C LEU A 16 -7.81 15.94 13.63
N MET A 17 -7.94 15.11 14.66
CA MET A 17 -7.27 13.80 14.71
C MET A 17 -7.91 12.81 13.73
N ALA A 18 -9.24 12.81 13.59
CA ALA A 18 -9.95 12.00 12.60
C ALA A 18 -9.59 12.42 11.17
N ASP A 19 -9.55 13.72 10.90
CA ASP A 19 -9.13 14.29 9.61
C ASP A 19 -7.67 13.93 9.30
N ARG A 20 -6.75 14.07 10.27
CA ARG A 20 -5.35 13.66 10.14
C ARG A 20 -5.18 12.15 9.91
N ALA A 21 -5.97 11.31 10.57
CA ALA A 21 -5.92 9.86 10.35
C ALA A 21 -6.40 9.51 8.93
N LEU A 22 -7.45 10.18 8.45
CA LEU A 22 -7.96 10.01 7.09
C LEU A 22 -6.98 10.57 6.05
N MET A 23 -6.32 11.69 6.34
CA MET A 23 -5.27 12.27 5.51
C MET A 23 -3.99 11.43 5.51
N ARG A 24 -3.66 10.67 6.56
CA ARG A 24 -2.58 9.66 6.49
C ARG A 24 -2.96 8.43 5.65
N ALA A 25 -4.26 8.18 5.46
CA ALA A 25 -4.74 7.16 4.53
C ALA A 25 -4.82 7.66 3.06
N GLN A 26 -4.85 8.98 2.84
CA GLN A 26 -5.03 9.59 1.50
C GLN A 26 -3.84 10.44 0.99
N ALA A 27 -2.92 10.85 1.86
CA ALA A 27 -1.59 11.34 1.48
C ALA A 27 -0.63 10.13 1.43
N GLY A 28 -0.79 9.23 0.46
CA GLY A 28 -0.30 9.52 -0.88
C GLY A 28 1.14 9.03 -1.11
N GLU A 29 1.78 8.38 -0.13
CA GLU A 29 2.57 7.20 -0.44
C GLU A 29 1.60 6.06 -0.68
N VAL A 30 1.20 5.89 -1.94
CA VAL A 30 0.64 4.63 -2.42
C VAL A 30 1.61 3.54 -1.98
N GLY A 31 1.23 2.73 -0.99
CA GLY A 31 2.12 1.87 -0.21
C GLY A 31 3.27 1.33 -1.05
N THR A 32 4.47 1.86 -0.77
CA THR A 32 5.67 1.45 -1.47
C THR A 32 6.12 0.13 -0.87
N ILE A 33 6.23 -0.89 -1.72
CA ILE A 33 6.69 -2.22 -1.32
C ILE A 33 8.02 -2.51 -1.99
N THR A 34 8.80 -3.45 -1.48
CA THR A 34 10.04 -3.83 -2.16
C THR A 34 9.73 -4.56 -3.47
N CYS A 35 10.66 -4.55 -4.43
CA CYS A 35 10.52 -5.36 -5.64
C CYS A 35 10.32 -6.86 -5.32
N HIS A 36 10.93 -7.37 -4.26
CA HIS A 36 10.73 -8.74 -3.76
C HIS A 36 9.32 -8.98 -3.24
N GLU A 37 8.78 -8.06 -2.45
CA GLU A 37 7.43 -8.17 -1.90
C GLU A 37 6.36 -8.06 -2.99
N GLY A 38 6.58 -7.19 -3.98
CA GLY A 38 5.74 -7.13 -5.18
C GLY A 38 5.75 -8.43 -5.98
N ALA A 39 6.89 -9.08 -6.14
CA ALA A 39 6.99 -10.37 -6.81
C ALA A 39 6.22 -11.47 -6.07
N ALA A 40 6.31 -11.52 -4.74
CA ALA A 40 5.54 -12.45 -3.92
C ALA A 40 4.03 -12.25 -4.07
N LEU A 41 3.57 -10.99 -4.15
CA LEU A 41 2.17 -10.67 -4.41
C LEU A 41 1.72 -11.15 -5.80
N VAL A 42 2.54 -10.92 -6.84
CA VAL A 42 2.27 -11.43 -8.20
C VAL A 42 2.17 -12.96 -8.22
N LYS A 43 3.07 -13.66 -7.51
CA LYS A 43 2.98 -15.13 -7.36
C LYS A 43 1.65 -15.54 -6.72
N SER A 44 1.29 -14.88 -5.61
CA SER A 44 0.06 -15.21 -4.89
C SER A 44 -1.20 -14.95 -5.72
N ASP A 45 -1.21 -13.89 -6.52
CA ASP A 45 -2.31 -13.54 -7.41
C ASP A 45 -2.44 -14.52 -8.58
N ALA A 46 -1.31 -14.94 -9.16
CA ALA A 46 -1.28 -15.98 -10.17
C ALA A 46 -1.82 -17.33 -9.63
N LEU A 47 -1.43 -17.72 -8.42
CA LEU A 47 -1.98 -18.93 -7.79
C LEU A 47 -3.50 -18.82 -7.59
N LYS A 48 -4.00 -17.66 -7.14
CA LYS A 48 -5.45 -17.41 -7.00
C LYS A 48 -6.19 -17.47 -8.33
N LYS A 49 -5.54 -17.09 -9.43
CA LYS A 49 -6.08 -17.17 -10.79
C LYS A 49 -6.04 -18.59 -11.38
N GLY A 50 -5.50 -19.57 -10.65
CA GLY A 50 -5.44 -20.97 -11.07
C GLY A 50 -4.19 -21.34 -11.89
N PHE A 51 -3.17 -20.47 -11.94
CA PHE A 51 -1.87 -20.85 -12.50
C PHE A 51 -1.21 -21.88 -11.59
N GLY A 52 -0.58 -22.91 -12.19
CA GLY A 52 0.27 -23.84 -11.44
C GLY A 52 1.52 -23.14 -10.89
N ASP A 53 2.19 -23.75 -9.89
CA ASP A 53 3.33 -23.12 -9.19
C ASP A 53 4.45 -22.67 -10.13
N ALA A 54 4.77 -23.46 -11.16
CA ALA A 54 5.76 -23.09 -12.17
C ALA A 54 5.37 -21.81 -12.95
N GLY A 55 4.10 -21.69 -13.35
CA GLY A 55 3.59 -20.51 -14.06
C GLY A 55 3.46 -19.28 -13.16
N ALA A 56 3.11 -19.48 -11.88
CA ALA A 56 3.08 -18.42 -10.89
C ALA A 56 4.51 -17.91 -10.56
N SER A 57 5.47 -18.82 -10.44
CA SER A 57 6.89 -18.48 -10.21
C SER A 57 7.50 -17.74 -11.40
N ALA A 58 7.22 -18.17 -12.64
CA ALA A 58 7.68 -17.45 -13.83
C ALA A 58 7.16 -16.00 -13.91
N GLN A 59 5.88 -15.77 -13.57
CA GLN A 59 5.31 -14.42 -13.51
C GLN A 59 5.94 -13.57 -12.39
N SER A 60 6.19 -14.18 -11.23
CA SER A 60 6.89 -13.54 -10.11
C SER A 60 8.29 -13.10 -10.48
N GLU A 61 9.09 -13.98 -11.09
CA GLU A 61 10.47 -13.68 -11.50
C GLU A 61 10.53 -12.64 -12.63
N SER A 62 9.58 -12.70 -13.56
CA SER A 62 9.44 -11.69 -14.62
C SER A 62 9.09 -10.31 -14.03
N PHE A 63 8.23 -10.25 -13.01
CA PHE A 63 7.93 -9.00 -12.31
C PHE A 63 9.16 -8.48 -11.55
N LEU A 64 9.84 -9.35 -10.80
CA LEU A 64 11.01 -9.00 -10.00
C LEU A 64 12.12 -8.42 -10.87
N SER A 65 12.48 -9.11 -11.94
CA SER A 65 13.52 -8.65 -12.88
C SER A 65 13.17 -7.31 -13.52
N SER A 66 11.92 -7.12 -13.95
CA SER A 66 11.46 -5.85 -14.51
C SER A 66 11.50 -4.71 -13.48
N CYS A 67 11.05 -4.97 -12.25
CA CYS A 67 11.05 -3.98 -11.17
C CYS A 67 12.46 -3.52 -10.79
N LEU A 68 13.42 -4.46 -10.71
CA LEU A 68 14.82 -4.15 -10.41
C LEU A 68 15.51 -3.37 -11.53
N VAL A 69 15.22 -3.68 -12.80
CA VAL A 69 15.81 -2.96 -13.95
C VAL A 69 15.24 -1.55 -14.09
N THR A 70 13.93 -1.38 -13.88
CA THR A 70 13.25 -0.09 -14.06
C THR A 70 13.23 0.77 -12.80
N GLY A 71 13.61 0.21 -11.64
CA GLY A 71 13.55 0.85 -10.32
C GLY A 71 12.12 1.12 -9.83
N ARG A 72 11.12 0.48 -10.47
CA ARG A 72 9.70 0.56 -10.09
C ARG A 72 8.87 -0.53 -10.76
N GLY A 73 7.96 -1.17 -10.03
CA GLY A 73 6.95 -2.08 -10.57
C GLY A 73 5.58 -1.75 -9.99
N GLN A 74 4.49 -1.93 -10.74
CA GLN A 74 3.14 -1.76 -10.20
C GLN A 74 2.50 -3.12 -9.93
N VAL A 75 1.97 -3.33 -8.72
CA VAL A 75 1.23 -4.55 -8.35
C VAL A 75 -0.12 -4.15 -7.76
N GLY A 76 -1.17 -4.28 -8.57
CA GLY A 76 -2.50 -3.79 -8.20
C GLY A 76 -2.47 -2.29 -7.90
N ASN A 77 -2.78 -1.93 -6.64
CA ASN A 77 -2.75 -0.55 -6.17
C ASN A 77 -1.45 -0.18 -5.43
N LEU A 78 -0.42 -1.01 -5.46
CA LEU A 78 0.87 -0.78 -4.79
C LEU A 78 1.97 -0.47 -5.81
N ILE A 79 2.93 0.36 -5.42
CA ILE A 79 4.13 0.63 -6.21
C ILE A 79 5.31 -0.08 -5.56
N ALA A 80 5.81 -1.13 -6.20
CA ALA A 80 7.06 -1.76 -5.84
C ALA A 80 8.26 -0.88 -6.24
N ARG A 81 9.24 -0.70 -5.37
CA ARG A 81 10.49 0.02 -5.60
C ARG A 81 11.58 -0.55 -4.69
N ASP A 82 12.82 -0.51 -5.14
CA ASP A 82 14.02 -0.82 -4.37
C ASP A 82 14.82 0.47 -4.12
#